data_AF-K2EM26-F1
#
_entry.id   AF-K2EM26-F1
#
_cell.length_a   1.000
_cell.length_b   1.000
_cell.length_c   1.000
_cell.angle_alpha   90.00
_cell.angle_beta   90.00
_cell.angle_gamma   90.00
#
_symmetry.space_group_name_H-M   'P 1'
#
loop_
_entity.id
_entity.type
_entity.pdbx_description
1 polymer ?
#
loop_
_entity_poly.entity_id
_entity_poly.type
_entity_poly.pdbx_seq_one_letter_code
_entity_poly.pdbx_strand_id
1 'polypeptide(L)' 'MGINYDAQQLKKLCEKNEIAYLALFGSYARGEATDKSDVGFAPYVTEMTPV' A
#
# COMPACT_ATOMS: atom_id res chain seq x y z
N MET A 1 12.10 -5.44 11.03
CA MET A 1 10.63 -5.39 11.10
C MET A 1 10.10 -5.59 9.68
N GLY A 2 9.36 -6.67 9.42
CA GLY A 2 8.83 -6.97 8.09
C GLY A 2 7.32 -6.92 8.12
N ILE A 3 6.70 -6.28 7.13
CA ILE A 3 5.25 -6.33 6.96
C ILE A 3 4.93 -7.71 6.38
N ASN A 4 4.15 -8.51 7.10
CA ASN A 4 3.67 -9.79 6.59
C ASN A 4 2.32 -9.57 5.90
N TYR A 5 2.30 -9.66 4.58
CA TYR A 5 1.10 -9.48 3.76
C TYR A 5 1.07 -10.47 2.60
N ASP A 6 -0.13 -10.82 2.13
CA ASP A 6 -0.31 -11.62 0.92
C ASP A 6 -0.13 -10.73 -0.31
N ALA A 7 1.03 -10.86 -0.96
CA ALA A 7 1.36 -10.09 -2.15
C ALA A 7 0.41 -10.34 -3.34
N GLN A 8 -0.15 -11.55 -3.48
CA GLN A 8 -1.08 -11.88 -4.56
C GLN A 8 -2.45 -11.26 -4.32
N GLN A 9 -2.94 -11.31 -3.08
CA GLN A 9 -4.19 -10.66 -2.71
C GLN A 9 -4.08 -9.14 -2.88
N LEU A 10 -2.97 -8.54 -2.43
CA LEU A 10 -2.74 -7.11 -2.55
C LEU A 10 -2.65 -6.67 -4.02
N LYS A 11 -1.95 -7.44 -4.86
CA LYS A 11 -1.85 -7.18 -6.30
C LYS A 11 -3.22 -7.18 -6.96
N LYS A 12 -4.04 -8.21 -6.73
CA LYS A 12 -5.41 -8.28 -7.28
C LYS A 12 -6.26 -7.10 -6.86
N LEU A 13 -6.12 -6.65 -5.62
CA LEU A 13 -6.85 -5.49 -5.10
C LEU A 13 -6.36 -4.19 -5.77
N CYS A 14 -5.07 -4.04 -6.02
CA CYS A 14 -4.53 -2.89 -6.74
C CYS A 14 -5.03 -2.86 -8.19
N GLU A 15 -4.92 -3.98 -8.92
CA GLU A 15 -5.37 -4.09 -10.30
C GLU A 15 -6.87 -3.82 -10.44
N LYS A 16 -7.69 -4.38 -9.55
CA LYS A 16 -9.14 -4.18 -9.55
C LYS A 16 -9.56 -2.71 -9.36
N ASN A 17 -8.78 -1.95 -8.60
CA ASN A 17 -9.10 -0.56 -8.26
C ASN A 17 -8.22 0.45 -9.01
N GLU A 18 -7.50 0.00 -10.06
CA GLU A 18 -6.62 0.85 -10.88
C GLU A 18 -5.57 1.62 -10.06
N ILE A 19 -5.13 1.02 -8.95
CA ILE A 19 -4.09 1.56 -8.08
C ILE A 19 -2.75 1.28 -8.74
N ALA A 20 -2.10 2.33 -9.23
CA ALA A 20 -0.79 2.25 -9.86
C ALA A 20 0.33 2.12 -8.82
N TYR A 21 0.15 2.72 -7.64
CA TYR A 21 1.16 2.73 -6.59
C TYR A 21 0.53 2.74 -5.19
N LEU A 22 1.14 2.00 -4.26
CA LEU A 22 0.83 2.04 -2.83
C LEU A 22 2.04 2.60 -2.07
N ALA A 23 1.87 3.75 -1.43
CA ALA A 23 2.88 4.31 -0.56
C ALA A 23 2.67 3.82 0.87
N LEU A 24 3.72 3.28 1.51
CA LEU A 24 3.70 3.01 2.95
C LEU A 24 3.74 4.33 3.71
N PHE A 25 2.87 4.51 4.70
CA PHE A 25 2.86 5.68 5.57
C PHE A 25 2.69 5.29 7.04
N GLY A 26 2.80 6.29 7.93
CA GLY A 26 2.59 6.10 9.37
C GLY A 26 3.81 5.53 10.09
N SER A 27 3.58 4.88 11.23
CA SER A 27 4.65 4.41 12.14
C SER A 27 5.59 3.40 11.48
N TYR A 28 5.10 2.56 10.56
CA TYR A 28 5.93 1.65 9.78
C TYR A 28 6.91 2.39 8.86
N ALA A 29 6.48 3.48 8.20
CA ALA A 29 7.35 4.30 7.36
C ALA A 29 8.40 5.07 8.18
N ARG A 30 8.11 5.39 9.44
CA ARG A 30 9.03 6.09 10.35
C ARG A 30 9.93 5.18 11.20
N GLY A 31 9.70 3.86 11.16
CA GLY A 31 10.42 2.91 12.02
C GLY A 31 9.97 2.93 13.49
N GLU A 32 8.80 3.50 13.77
CA GLU A 32 8.20 3.63 15.12
C GLU A 32 7.11 2.57 15.38
N ALA A 33 6.88 1.67 14.41
CA ALA A 33 5.85 0.65 14.54
C ALA A 33 6.15 -0.30 15.71
N THR A 34 5.10 -0.75 16.38
CA THR A 34 5.13 -1.81 17.40
C THR A 34 4.40 -3.04 16.87
N ASP A 35 4.44 -4.13 17.62
CA ASP A 35 3.67 -5.36 17.35
C ASP A 35 2.15 -5.14 17.34
N LYS A 36 1.68 -4.04 17.94
CA LYS A 36 0.26 -3.62 17.97
C LYS A 36 -0.09 -2.53 16.96
N SER A 37 0.88 -2.08 16.17
CA SER A 37 0.64 -1.00 15.20
C SER A 37 -0.02 -1.53 13.93
N ASP A 38 -1.03 -0.81 13.44
CA ASP A 38 -1.61 -1.03 12.12
C ASP A 38 -0.61 -0.66 11.00
N VAL A 39 -0.85 -1.18 9.80
CA VAL A 39 -0.10 -0.85 8.59
C VAL A 39 -0.94 0.07 7.70
N GLY A 40 -0.42 1.26 7.39
CA GLY A 40 -1.10 2.24 6.54
C GLY A 40 -0.53 2.27 5.12
N PHE A 41 -1.41 2.19 4.10
CA PHE A 41 -1.05 2.41 2.69
C PHE A 41 -1.87 3.53 2.06
N ALA A 42 -1.21 4.45 1.37
CA ALA A 42 -1.84 5.52 0.60
C ALA A 42 -1.87 5.12 -0.89
N PRO A 43 -3.05 4.92 -1.49
CA PRO A 43 -3.17 4.58 -2.89
C PRO A 43 -2.97 5.81 -3.78
N TYR A 44 -2.26 5.61 -4.88
CA TYR A 44 -2.16 6.54 -5.98
C TYR A 44 -2.68 5.86 -7.24
N VAL A 45 -3.71 6.45 -7.84
CA VAL A 45 -4.22 6.08 -9.16
C VAL A 45 -3.61 7.05 -10.17
N THR A 46 -3.11 6.53 -11.28
CA THR A 46 -2.74 7.40 -12.41
C THR A 46 -4.03 7.67 -13.17
N GLU A 47 -4.46 8.93 -13.25
CA GLU A 47 -5.44 9.30 -14.27
C GLU A 47 -4.83 8.92 -15.63
N MET A 48 -5.48 8.01 -16.35
CA MET A 48 -5.17 7.80 -17.77
C MET A 48 -5.54 9.11 -18.47
N THR A 49 -4.56 9.99 -18.68
CA THR A 49 -4.71 11.09 -19.63
C THR A 49 -5.06 10.45 -20.98
N PRO A 50 -6.26 10.71 -21.55
CA PRO A 50 -6.57 10.20 -22.87
C PRO A 50 -5.60 10.85 -23.86
N VAL A 51 -4.88 9.99 -24.60
CA VAL A 51 -4.06 10.35 -25.76
C VAL A 51 -4.94 10.63 -26.96
#